data_AF-A0A370TL61-F1
#
_entry.id   AF-A0A370TL61-F1
#
_cell.length_a   1.000
_cell.length_b   1.000
_cell.length_c   1.000
_cell.angle_alpha   90.00
_cell.angle_beta   90.00
_cell.angle_gamma   90.00
#
_symmetry.space_group_name_H-M   'P 1'
#
loop_
_entity.id
_entity.type
_entity.pdbx_description
1 polymer ?
#
loop_
_entity_poly.entity_id
_entity_poly.type
_entity_poly.pdbx_seq_one_letter_code
_entity_poly.pdbx_strand_id
1 'polypeptide(L)'
;MANETANSNNTRDDAGTNMYNDKWFFPEELRHGLETFDLPDRIIDESLACAWEYSRCVIPEWTNWDRYLAFNRTIIIAIIAEFRGDLIPEDSSKDVVGYDLEELLSTLFSGTPMHEDMSREFRAFLLISAEKSSKRLDSELFSRYLNALVKSPQGWFRLRDCDALARYTIASALACNDFNDILFSEDQWQLIAELSNTLYDAVAFYKHRAEGETNSTFGYVGGETRVESYRLYREVLWALDVAWARDPAKRCVLNFTRFFGGPIHMTTRRYRFVEDGLVIGKPETEGVVKLARDNVKLWNRVEEIATQPVKDERYAEVIAQSDKLMFPGFCGLLQSSAKKHCPRCSHAASNSSKAIKQFGGVRLCDECKEEWRSYMRAFPVRFVAAFPEIVQISPSLIANSKKINVEVPASIDISAGLKMLKVSEVGDMYNSD
;
A
#
# COMPACT_ATOMS: atom_id res chain seq x y z
N MET A 1 -62.03 -32.81 -2.48
CA MET A 1 -61.51 -33.20 -3.81
C MET A 1 -60.58 -32.10 -4.26
N ALA A 2 -59.43 -32.51 -4.81
CA ALA A 2 -58.21 -31.75 -4.96
C ALA A 2 -58.12 -30.93 -6.26
N ASN A 3 -57.01 -30.18 -6.33
CA ASN A 3 -56.28 -29.59 -7.47
C ASN A 3 -56.28 -28.05 -7.45
N GLU A 4 -55.17 -27.33 -7.67
CA GLU A 4 -53.77 -27.67 -7.95
C GLU A 4 -52.93 -26.40 -7.74
N THR A 5 -51.66 -26.62 -7.42
CA THR A 5 -50.53 -25.68 -7.41
C THR A 5 -50.43 -24.74 -8.61
N ALA A 6 -50.11 -23.46 -8.37
CA ALA A 6 -49.21 -22.69 -9.25
C ALA A 6 -48.56 -21.51 -8.52
N ASN A 7 -47.24 -21.54 -8.60
CA ASN A 7 -46.23 -20.64 -8.08
C ASN A 7 -46.15 -19.37 -8.95
N SER A 8 -46.09 -18.16 -8.37
CA SER A 8 -45.27 -17.06 -8.89
C SER A 8 -45.16 -15.93 -7.87
N ASN A 9 -44.18 -16.06 -6.98
CA ASN A 9 -43.54 -14.90 -6.38
C ASN A 9 -42.89 -14.11 -7.52
N ASN A 10 -43.57 -13.08 -7.99
CA ASN A 10 -43.00 -12.10 -8.88
C ASN A 10 -43.21 -10.71 -8.28
N THR A 11 -42.14 -9.94 -8.32
CA THR A 11 -42.09 -8.49 -8.13
C THR A 11 -42.36 -7.97 -6.72
N ARG A 12 -41.27 -7.74 -5.98
CA ARG A 12 -41.00 -6.53 -5.19
C ARG A 12 -39.64 -6.69 -4.51
N ASP A 13 -38.63 -6.05 -5.09
CA ASP A 13 -37.63 -5.23 -4.38
C ASP A 13 -36.73 -4.52 -5.42
N ASP A 14 -37.35 -3.92 -6.43
CA ASP A 14 -36.78 -2.80 -7.20
C ASP A 14 -37.55 -1.55 -6.76
N ALA A 15 -37.14 -0.99 -5.62
CA ALA A 15 -37.69 0.25 -5.10
C ALA A 15 -36.56 1.16 -4.63
N GLY A 16 -36.07 1.97 -5.57
CA GLY A 16 -35.59 3.32 -5.30
C GLY A 16 -34.30 3.43 -4.52
N THR A 17 -33.18 3.01 -5.10
CA THR A 17 -31.92 3.72 -4.82
C THR A 17 -32.05 5.10 -5.45
N ASN A 18 -32.41 6.12 -4.67
CA ASN A 18 -32.19 7.50 -5.07
C ASN A 18 -30.73 7.60 -5.50
N MET A 19 -30.45 7.80 -6.79
CA MET A 19 -29.12 8.19 -7.25
C MET A 19 -28.84 9.54 -6.62
N TYR A 20 -28.08 9.55 -5.53
CA TYR A 20 -27.54 10.79 -4.99
C TYR A 20 -26.71 11.44 -6.09
N ASN A 21 -27.06 12.69 -6.45
CA ASN A 21 -26.21 13.51 -7.31
C ASN A 21 -25.01 13.94 -6.49
N ASP A 22 -23.95 13.15 -6.55
CA ASP A 22 -22.68 13.45 -5.87
C ASP A 22 -22.19 14.83 -6.28
N LYS A 23 -21.81 15.63 -5.28
CA LYS A 23 -21.08 16.89 -5.50
C LYS A 23 -19.59 16.60 -5.41
N TRP A 24 -18.85 17.14 -6.38
CA TRP A 24 -17.40 17.03 -6.46
C TRP A 24 -16.75 18.28 -5.88
N PHE A 25 -15.75 18.09 -5.02
CA PHE A 25 -15.04 19.17 -4.37
C PHE A 25 -13.55 19.01 -4.61
N PHE A 26 -12.96 19.98 -5.31
CA PHE A 26 -11.53 20.08 -5.55
C PHE A 26 -11.19 21.51 -6.03
N PRO A 27 -9.94 21.96 -5.87
CA PRO A 27 -9.46 23.20 -6.48
C PRO A 27 -9.49 23.13 -8.01
N GLU A 28 -9.93 24.21 -8.66
CA GLU A 28 -10.04 24.27 -10.13
C GLU A 28 -8.68 24.11 -10.81
N GLU A 29 -7.61 24.52 -10.14
CA GLU A 29 -6.22 24.41 -10.61
C GLU A 29 -5.78 22.96 -10.86
N LEU A 30 -6.47 21.96 -10.29
CA LEU A 30 -6.19 20.56 -10.57
C LEU A 30 -6.65 20.13 -11.97
N ARG A 31 -7.59 20.85 -12.61
CA ARG A 31 -8.05 20.53 -13.97
C ARG A 31 -7.01 20.83 -15.05
N HIS A 32 -6.13 21.81 -14.81
CA HIS A 32 -5.15 22.25 -15.81
C HIS A 32 -4.28 21.07 -16.26
N GLY A 33 -4.31 20.75 -17.55
CA GLY A 33 -3.59 19.61 -18.16
C GLY A 33 -4.47 18.42 -18.54
N LEU A 34 -5.62 18.21 -17.89
CA LEU A 34 -6.52 17.10 -18.21
C LEU A 34 -7.37 17.30 -19.47
N GLU A 35 -7.38 18.52 -20.01
CA GLU A 35 -8.18 18.95 -21.18
C GLU A 35 -7.85 18.16 -22.46
N THR A 36 -6.68 17.53 -22.52
CA THR A 36 -6.20 16.79 -23.69
C THR A 36 -6.61 15.31 -23.71
N PHE A 37 -7.36 14.84 -22.71
CA PHE A 37 -7.65 13.43 -22.52
C PHE A 37 -9.11 13.08 -22.81
N ASP A 38 -9.35 12.04 -23.63
CA ASP A 38 -10.70 11.57 -24.00
C ASP A 38 -11.30 10.68 -22.90
N LEU A 39 -11.52 11.26 -21.71
CA LEU A 39 -12.29 10.67 -20.63
C LEU A 39 -13.59 11.45 -20.44
N PRO A 40 -14.72 10.79 -20.14
CA PRO A 40 -15.95 11.49 -19.77
C PRO A 40 -15.73 12.45 -18.60
N ASP A 41 -16.28 13.67 -18.66
CA ASP A 41 -16.15 14.72 -17.62
C ASP A 41 -16.42 14.20 -16.22
N ARG A 42 -17.42 13.31 -16.08
CA ARG A 42 -17.75 12.69 -14.80
C ARG A 42 -16.61 11.86 -14.21
N ILE A 43 -15.85 11.15 -15.04
CA ILE A 43 -14.70 10.34 -14.61
C ILE A 43 -13.54 11.26 -14.22
N ILE A 44 -13.34 12.35 -14.95
CA ILE A 44 -12.35 13.39 -14.62
C ILE A 44 -12.70 13.99 -13.25
N ASP A 45 -13.93 14.48 -13.07
CA ASP A 45 -14.40 15.08 -11.82
C ASP A 45 -14.30 14.11 -10.63
N GLU A 46 -14.67 12.84 -10.82
CA GLU A 46 -14.54 11.82 -9.79
C GLU A 46 -13.07 11.54 -9.43
N SER A 47 -12.18 11.50 -10.43
CA SER A 47 -10.73 11.30 -10.21
C SER A 47 -10.10 12.47 -9.45
N LEU A 48 -10.44 13.70 -9.84
CA LEU A 48 -10.01 14.94 -9.18
C LEU A 48 -10.49 15.00 -7.73
N ALA A 49 -11.77 14.75 -7.50
CA ALA A 49 -12.34 14.74 -6.15
C ALA A 49 -11.73 13.64 -5.28
N CYS A 50 -11.53 12.44 -5.83
CA CYS A 50 -10.93 11.31 -5.13
C CYS A 50 -9.47 11.64 -4.73
N ALA A 51 -8.69 12.23 -5.64
CA ALA A 51 -7.31 12.63 -5.36
C ALA A 51 -7.24 13.72 -4.29
N TRP A 52 -8.14 14.71 -4.36
CA TRP A 52 -8.23 15.77 -3.37
C TRP A 52 -8.59 15.24 -1.99
N GLU A 53 -9.61 14.39 -1.90
CA GLU A 53 -10.03 13.74 -0.65
C GLU A 53 -8.92 12.88 -0.05
N TYR A 54 -8.24 12.07 -0.88
CA TYR A 54 -7.10 11.27 -0.46
C TYR A 54 -6.02 12.18 0.13
N SER A 55 -5.56 13.16 -0.65
CA SER A 55 -4.46 14.06 -0.27
C SER A 55 -4.76 14.82 1.01
N ARG A 56 -5.99 15.32 1.19
CA ARG A 56 -6.43 16.01 2.41
C ARG A 56 -6.45 15.12 3.65
N CYS A 57 -6.62 13.81 3.49
CA CYS A 57 -6.52 12.87 4.62
C CYS A 57 -5.06 12.64 5.02
N VAL A 58 -4.18 12.45 4.05
CA VAL A 58 -2.79 12.02 4.32
C VAL A 58 -1.80 13.16 4.52
N ILE A 59 -2.08 14.33 3.94
CA ILE A 59 -1.32 15.58 4.09
C ILE A 59 -2.33 16.69 4.43
N PRO A 60 -2.83 16.74 5.68
CA PRO A 60 -3.89 17.68 6.06
C PRO A 60 -3.42 19.14 6.19
N GLU A 61 -2.10 19.34 6.30
CA GLU A 61 -1.42 20.63 6.49
C GLU A 61 -0.29 20.77 5.45
N TRP A 62 -0.11 21.98 4.92
CA TRP A 62 0.98 22.35 4.01
C TRP A 62 1.37 23.81 4.24
N THR A 63 2.63 24.14 3.95
CA THR A 63 3.15 25.51 3.87
C THR A 63 3.42 25.93 2.43
N ASN A 64 3.59 24.95 1.53
CA ASN A 64 3.94 25.15 0.13
C ASN A 64 2.80 24.63 -0.77
N TRP A 65 2.01 25.56 -1.30
CA TRP A 65 0.83 25.25 -2.13
C TRP A 65 1.19 24.60 -3.46
N ASP A 66 2.28 25.05 -4.10
CA ASP A 66 2.68 24.54 -5.42
C ASP A 66 3.13 23.07 -5.32
N ARG A 67 3.93 22.75 -4.28
CA ARG A 67 4.27 21.36 -3.96
C ARG A 67 3.03 20.53 -3.65
N TYR A 68 2.10 21.08 -2.88
CA TYR A 68 0.87 20.38 -2.54
C TYR A 68 -0.02 20.11 -3.76
N LEU A 69 -0.15 21.08 -4.69
CA LEU A 69 -0.82 20.88 -5.97
C LEU A 69 -0.11 19.84 -6.84
N ALA A 70 1.22 19.88 -6.92
CA ALA A 70 2.00 18.89 -7.65
C ALA A 70 1.77 17.48 -7.11
N PHE A 71 1.79 17.30 -5.78
CA PHE A 71 1.45 16.03 -5.14
C PHE A 71 0.05 15.55 -5.52
N ASN A 72 -0.97 16.42 -5.44
CA ASN A 72 -2.34 16.07 -5.83
C ASN A 72 -2.41 15.58 -7.28
N ARG A 73 -1.71 16.22 -8.22
CA ARG A 73 -1.61 15.79 -9.62
C ARG A 73 -0.93 14.42 -9.76
N THR A 74 0.10 14.12 -8.96
CA THR A 74 0.67 12.76 -8.93
C THR A 74 -0.33 11.73 -8.39
N ILE A 75 -1.18 12.08 -7.42
CA ILE A 75 -2.26 11.19 -6.95
C ILE A 75 -3.35 10.99 -8.01
N ILE A 76 -3.67 12.01 -8.82
CA ILE A 76 -4.60 11.88 -9.97
C ILE A 76 -4.05 10.87 -10.97
N ILE A 77 -2.77 10.99 -11.35
CA ILE A 77 -2.09 10.03 -12.21
C ILE A 77 -2.15 8.63 -11.58
N ALA A 78 -1.87 8.51 -10.27
CA ALA A 78 -1.85 7.23 -9.58
C ALA A 78 -3.20 6.53 -9.59
N ILE A 79 -4.27 7.27 -9.28
CA ILE A 79 -5.65 6.76 -9.34
C ILE A 79 -5.93 6.24 -10.76
N ILE A 80 -5.61 7.00 -11.80
CA ILE A 80 -5.83 6.59 -13.19
C ILE A 80 -5.01 5.37 -13.58
N ALA A 81 -3.75 5.30 -13.16
CA ALA A 81 -2.89 4.14 -13.35
C ALA A 81 -3.48 2.87 -12.70
N GLU A 82 -4.17 2.99 -11.57
CA GLU A 82 -4.74 1.84 -10.85
C GLU A 82 -6.02 1.29 -11.52
N PHE A 83 -6.80 2.09 -12.26
CA PHE A 83 -8.01 1.60 -12.95
C PHE A 83 -7.92 1.50 -14.48
N ARG A 84 -7.01 2.22 -15.11
CA ARG A 84 -6.79 2.27 -16.58
C ARG A 84 -5.30 2.35 -16.90
N GLY A 85 -4.55 1.33 -16.52
CA GLY A 85 -3.12 1.22 -16.80
C GLY A 85 -2.77 1.30 -18.28
N ASP A 86 -3.71 0.94 -19.16
CA ASP A 86 -3.63 1.12 -20.62
C ASP A 86 -3.50 2.58 -21.08
N LEU A 87 -3.82 3.55 -20.20
CA LEU A 87 -3.63 4.98 -20.45
C LEU A 87 -2.25 5.49 -20.02
N ILE A 88 -1.49 4.69 -19.26
CA ILE A 88 -0.14 5.06 -18.85
C ILE A 88 0.82 4.75 -20.00
N PRO A 89 1.53 5.76 -20.53
CA PRO A 89 2.44 5.56 -21.64
C PRO A 89 3.59 4.64 -21.23
N GLU A 90 4.07 3.85 -22.19
CA GLU A 90 5.18 2.91 -21.97
C GLU A 90 6.49 3.65 -21.71
N ASP A 91 6.62 4.84 -22.29
CA ASP A 91 7.65 5.80 -21.99
C ASP A 91 7.08 6.90 -21.09
N SER A 92 7.35 6.82 -19.79
CA SER A 92 6.92 7.79 -18.78
C SER A 92 7.76 9.08 -18.75
N SER A 93 8.62 9.29 -19.76
CA SER A 93 9.39 10.55 -19.93
C SER A 93 8.60 11.71 -20.53
N LYS A 94 7.29 11.55 -20.75
CA LYS A 94 6.36 12.54 -21.32
C LYS A 94 5.16 12.79 -20.41
N ASP A 95 4.23 13.61 -20.88
CA ASP A 95 2.92 13.83 -20.26
C ASP A 95 2.23 12.51 -19.92
N VAL A 96 1.98 12.29 -18.63
CA VAL A 96 1.24 11.13 -18.11
C VAL A 96 -0.14 11.63 -17.71
N VAL A 97 -1.16 11.20 -18.45
CA VAL A 97 -2.54 11.66 -18.30
C VAL A 97 -2.63 13.20 -18.34
N GLY A 98 -1.96 13.84 -19.31
CA GLY A 98 -2.03 15.28 -19.51
C GLY A 98 -1.20 16.15 -18.55
N TYR A 99 -0.41 15.54 -17.66
CA TYR A 99 0.54 16.26 -16.82
C TYR A 99 1.98 15.88 -17.15
N ASP A 100 2.87 16.87 -17.22
CA ASP A 100 4.32 16.63 -17.31
C ASP A 100 4.82 16.01 -16.00
N LEU A 101 5.13 14.72 -16.03
CA LEU A 101 5.54 13.98 -14.84
C LEU A 101 6.87 14.48 -14.28
N GLU A 102 7.81 14.89 -15.13
CA GLU A 102 9.12 15.38 -14.69
C GLU A 102 8.98 16.75 -14.02
N GLU A 103 8.16 17.64 -14.59
CA GLU A 103 7.83 18.93 -13.99
C GLU A 103 7.17 18.75 -12.62
N LEU A 104 6.20 17.83 -12.50
CA LEU A 104 5.53 17.56 -11.23
C LEU A 104 6.49 17.08 -10.15
N LEU A 105 7.34 16.10 -10.47
CA LEU A 105 8.28 15.53 -9.51
C LEU A 105 9.39 16.52 -9.13
N SER A 106 9.85 17.33 -10.09
CA SER A 106 10.77 18.43 -9.85
C SER A 106 10.12 19.51 -8.97
N THR A 107 8.88 19.91 -9.24
CA THR A 107 8.14 20.86 -8.40
C THR A 107 8.04 20.35 -6.97
N LEU A 108 7.70 19.07 -6.80
CA LEU A 108 7.48 18.46 -5.50
C LEU A 108 8.78 18.28 -4.69
N PHE A 109 9.87 17.84 -5.31
CA PHE A 109 11.06 17.40 -4.59
C PHE A 109 12.35 18.16 -4.90
N SER A 110 12.38 19.09 -5.85
CA SER A 110 13.60 19.86 -6.13
C SER A 110 14.06 20.62 -4.88
N GLY A 111 15.38 20.59 -4.64
CA GLY A 111 15.99 21.11 -3.41
C GLY A 111 15.87 20.18 -2.19
N THR A 112 15.28 18.99 -2.34
CA THR A 112 15.28 17.96 -1.29
C THR A 112 16.29 16.86 -1.61
N PRO A 113 16.91 16.22 -0.60
CA PRO A 113 17.83 15.10 -0.79
C PRO A 113 17.13 13.84 -1.30
N MET A 114 15.80 13.78 -1.25
CA MET A 114 15.00 12.62 -1.67
C MET A 114 14.52 12.70 -3.13
N HIS A 115 14.90 13.75 -3.87
CA HIS A 115 14.37 14.01 -5.21
C HIS A 115 14.54 12.83 -6.17
N GLU A 116 15.76 12.33 -6.35
CA GLU A 116 16.02 11.23 -7.27
C GLU A 116 15.32 9.93 -6.82
N ASP A 117 15.37 9.63 -5.52
CA ASP A 117 14.79 8.41 -4.98
C ASP A 117 13.26 8.40 -5.07
N MET A 118 12.58 9.49 -4.74
CA MET A 118 11.11 9.57 -4.83
C MET A 118 10.63 9.66 -6.28
N SER A 119 11.43 10.25 -7.16
CA SER A 119 11.18 10.24 -8.60
C SER A 119 11.20 8.83 -9.17
N ARG A 120 12.13 7.99 -8.72
CA ARG A 120 12.19 6.57 -9.08
C ARG A 120 11.11 5.74 -8.39
N GLU A 121 10.77 6.07 -7.14
CA GLU A 121 9.67 5.42 -6.40
C GLU A 121 8.35 5.54 -7.16
N PHE A 122 8.01 6.76 -7.58
CA PHE A 122 6.75 7.01 -8.28
C PHE A 122 6.72 6.34 -9.66
N ARG A 123 7.83 6.37 -10.40
CA ARG A 123 7.93 5.66 -11.69
C ARG A 123 7.83 4.15 -11.55
N ALA A 124 8.42 3.58 -10.50
CA ALA A 124 8.30 2.15 -10.21
C ALA A 124 6.85 1.77 -9.88
N PHE A 125 6.15 2.61 -9.11
CA PHE A 125 4.72 2.46 -8.87
C PHE A 125 3.93 2.50 -10.19
N LEU A 126 4.13 3.50 -11.04
CA LEU A 126 3.40 3.60 -12.32
C LEU A 126 3.64 2.38 -13.21
N LEU A 127 4.90 1.93 -13.29
CA LEU A 127 5.28 0.76 -14.08
C LEU A 127 4.46 -0.46 -13.66
N ILE A 128 4.42 -0.77 -12.36
CA ILE A 128 3.73 -1.97 -11.87
C ILE A 128 2.21 -1.78 -11.85
N SER A 129 1.71 -0.61 -11.46
CA SER A 129 0.27 -0.32 -11.48
C SER A 129 -0.30 -0.44 -12.90
N ALA A 130 0.44 0.01 -13.91
CA ALA A 130 0.05 -0.16 -15.30
C ALA A 130 0.01 -1.63 -15.74
N GLU A 131 0.96 -2.46 -15.30
CA GLU A 131 0.93 -3.91 -15.56
C GLU A 131 -0.27 -4.58 -14.87
N LYS A 132 -0.58 -4.18 -13.63
CA LYS A 132 -1.68 -4.73 -12.82
C LYS A 132 -3.07 -4.43 -13.38
N SER A 133 -3.27 -3.24 -13.95
CA SER A 133 -4.58 -2.73 -14.34
C SER A 133 -4.82 -2.68 -15.86
N SER A 134 -3.78 -2.92 -16.67
CA SER A 134 -3.92 -3.07 -18.13
C SER A 134 -4.21 -4.52 -18.51
N LYS A 135 -4.46 -4.77 -19.81
CA LYS A 135 -4.61 -6.13 -20.36
C LYS A 135 -3.28 -6.90 -20.47
N ARG A 136 -2.16 -6.37 -19.96
CA ARG A 136 -0.78 -6.89 -20.13
C ARG A 136 -0.35 -7.91 -19.06
N LEU A 137 -1.30 -8.65 -18.50
CA LEU A 137 -1.10 -9.47 -17.29
C LEU A 137 -0.23 -10.74 -17.50
N ASP A 138 0.07 -11.07 -18.76
CA ASP A 138 0.90 -12.19 -19.18
C ASP A 138 2.37 -11.78 -19.46
N SER A 139 2.75 -10.56 -19.13
CA SER A 139 4.11 -10.06 -19.35
C SER A 139 5.15 -10.76 -18.48
N GLU A 140 6.37 -10.94 -19.02
CA GLU A 140 7.51 -11.44 -18.25
C GLU A 140 7.80 -10.56 -17.02
N LEU A 141 7.61 -9.24 -17.15
CA LEU A 141 7.80 -8.28 -16.06
C LEU A 141 6.86 -8.57 -14.89
N PHE A 142 5.55 -8.69 -15.16
CA PHE A 142 4.56 -8.92 -14.11
C PHE A 142 4.72 -10.32 -13.48
N SER A 143 5.04 -11.34 -14.28
CA SER A 143 5.35 -12.68 -13.75
C SER A 143 6.53 -12.66 -12.76
N ARG A 144 7.61 -11.94 -13.09
CA ARG A 144 8.77 -11.77 -12.20
C ARG A 144 8.43 -10.96 -10.97
N TYR A 145 7.59 -9.95 -11.10
CA TYR A 145 7.07 -9.18 -9.96
C TYR A 145 6.28 -10.07 -8.99
N LEU A 146 5.37 -10.92 -9.48
CA LEU A 146 4.62 -11.86 -8.64
C LEU A 146 5.55 -12.86 -7.93
N ASN A 147 6.61 -13.33 -8.60
CA ASN A 147 7.63 -14.18 -7.97
C ASN A 147 8.46 -13.42 -6.92
N ALA A 148 8.71 -12.13 -7.13
CA ALA A 148 9.45 -11.28 -6.20
C ALA A 148 8.68 -11.06 -4.89
N LEU A 149 7.34 -10.96 -4.93
CA LEU A 149 6.49 -10.80 -3.75
C LEU A 149 6.66 -11.92 -2.71
N VAL A 150 7.07 -13.12 -3.13
CA VAL A 150 7.18 -14.29 -2.24
C VAL A 150 8.61 -14.68 -1.89
N LYS A 151 9.59 -13.83 -2.18
CA LYS A 151 10.99 -14.15 -1.91
C LYS A 151 11.40 -14.04 -0.46
N SER A 152 10.95 -12.98 0.19
CA SER A 152 11.19 -12.74 1.61
C SER A 152 10.15 -11.74 2.11
N PRO A 153 9.79 -11.76 3.40
CA PRO A 153 8.88 -10.78 3.97
C PRO A 153 9.44 -9.35 3.88
N GLN A 154 10.76 -9.17 4.03
CA GLN A 154 11.40 -7.86 3.88
C GLN A 154 11.23 -7.31 2.45
N GLY A 155 11.48 -8.14 1.43
CA GLY A 155 11.28 -7.78 0.03
C GLY A 155 9.82 -7.50 -0.29
N TRP A 156 8.89 -8.29 0.29
CA TRP A 156 7.46 -8.07 0.17
C TRP A 156 7.05 -6.69 0.69
N PHE A 157 7.48 -6.30 1.91
CA PHE A 157 7.14 -5.00 2.48
C PHE A 157 7.71 -3.84 1.66
N ARG A 158 8.90 -4.01 1.06
CA ARG A 158 9.47 -2.97 0.19
C ARG A 158 8.69 -2.79 -1.12
N LEU A 159 8.22 -3.88 -1.71
CA LEU A 159 7.34 -3.84 -2.89
C LEU A 159 5.97 -3.28 -2.53
N ARG A 160 5.41 -3.66 -1.38
CA ARG A 160 4.14 -3.11 -0.89
C ARG A 160 4.23 -1.62 -0.59
N ASP A 161 5.33 -1.15 -0.02
CA ASP A 161 5.61 0.27 0.20
C ASP A 161 5.50 1.10 -1.08
N CYS A 162 6.15 0.63 -2.16
CA CYS A 162 6.06 1.26 -3.47
C CYS A 162 4.64 1.18 -4.05
N ASP A 163 4.02 -0.01 -4.02
CA ASP A 163 2.67 -0.26 -4.53
C ASP A 163 1.58 0.55 -3.80
N ALA A 164 1.81 0.86 -2.52
CA ALA A 164 0.93 1.69 -1.69
C ALA A 164 1.30 3.18 -1.69
N LEU A 165 2.41 3.56 -2.34
CA LEU A 165 3.01 4.89 -2.29
C LEU A 165 3.26 5.41 -0.86
N ALA A 166 3.59 4.53 0.09
CA ALA A 166 3.66 4.91 1.49
C ALA A 166 4.83 5.87 1.77
N ARG A 167 6.08 5.48 1.46
CA ARG A 167 7.24 6.37 1.60
C ARG A 167 7.14 7.61 0.72
N TYR A 168 6.61 7.46 -0.50
CA TYR A 168 6.44 8.56 -1.44
C TYR A 168 5.51 9.64 -0.85
N THR A 169 4.39 9.23 -0.27
CA THR A 169 3.43 10.15 0.35
C THR A 169 4.01 10.82 1.58
N ILE A 170 4.75 10.09 2.42
CA ILE A 170 5.42 10.69 3.59
C ILE A 170 6.46 11.72 3.14
N ALA A 171 7.31 11.39 2.17
CA ALA A 171 8.29 12.32 1.63
C ALA A 171 7.62 13.56 1.02
N SER A 172 6.49 13.38 0.33
CA SER A 172 5.68 14.46 -0.21
C SER A 172 5.10 15.35 0.91
N ALA A 173 4.64 14.76 2.01
CA ALA A 173 4.14 15.49 3.18
C ALA A 173 5.20 16.41 3.77
N LEU A 174 6.42 15.89 3.91
CA LEU A 174 7.58 16.65 4.38
C LEU A 174 7.92 17.78 3.42
N ALA A 175 8.00 17.49 2.11
CA ALA A 175 8.30 18.50 1.09
C ALA A 175 7.23 19.60 1.00
N CYS A 176 5.93 19.26 1.09
CA CYS A 176 4.82 20.21 1.11
C CYS A 176 4.82 21.13 2.35
N ASN A 177 5.59 20.77 3.38
CA ASN A 177 5.78 21.55 4.61
C ASN A 177 7.22 22.08 4.75
N ASP A 178 7.99 22.06 3.64
CA ASP A 178 9.37 22.55 3.55
C ASP A 178 10.36 21.90 4.54
N PHE A 179 10.05 20.69 5.04
CA PHE A 179 10.96 19.85 5.81
C PHE A 179 11.88 19.08 4.87
N ASN A 180 12.99 19.71 4.48
CA ASN A 180 13.87 19.21 3.42
C ASN A 180 15.07 18.38 3.93
N ASP A 181 15.16 18.09 5.23
CA ASP A 181 16.25 17.30 5.80
C ASP A 181 15.98 15.79 5.70
N ILE A 182 17.05 14.98 5.68
CA ILE A 182 16.94 13.52 5.84
C ILE A 182 16.59 13.21 7.30
N LEU A 183 15.35 12.77 7.54
CA LEU A 183 14.87 12.49 8.90
C LEU A 183 15.12 11.06 9.37
N PHE A 184 15.24 10.11 8.44
CA PHE A 184 15.23 8.69 8.73
C PHE A 184 16.30 7.95 7.95
N SER A 185 16.89 6.93 8.58
CA SER A 185 17.66 5.89 7.89
C SER A 185 16.75 4.98 7.05
N GLU A 186 17.33 4.19 6.14
CA GLU A 186 16.56 3.23 5.32
C GLU A 186 15.78 2.22 6.16
N ASP A 187 16.35 1.72 7.26
CA ASP A 187 15.66 0.78 8.16
C ASP A 187 14.43 1.43 8.81
N GLN A 188 14.56 2.69 9.22
CA GLN A 188 13.46 3.48 9.78
C GLN A 188 12.37 3.73 8.74
N TRP A 189 12.74 4.10 7.51
CA TRP A 189 11.79 4.24 6.40
C TRP A 189 11.03 2.95 6.13
N GLN A 190 11.74 1.82 6.06
CA GLN A 190 11.13 0.51 5.82
C GLN A 190 10.13 0.14 6.93
N LEU A 191 10.48 0.41 8.19
CA LEU A 191 9.63 0.09 9.34
C LEU A 191 8.40 0.99 9.45
N ILE A 192 8.50 2.27 9.10
CA ILE A 192 7.34 3.19 9.03
C ILE A 192 6.39 2.77 7.90
N ALA A 193 6.92 2.37 6.74
CA ALA A 193 6.12 1.86 5.65
C ALA A 193 5.45 0.52 6.00
N GLU A 194 6.18 -0.42 6.60
CA GLU A 194 5.64 -1.69 7.11
C GLU A 194 4.53 -1.45 8.14
N LEU A 195 4.72 -0.50 9.06
CA LEU A 195 3.72 -0.07 10.03
C LEU A 195 2.43 0.37 9.33
N SER A 196 2.56 1.31 8.39
CA SER A 196 1.45 1.93 7.68
C SER A 196 0.68 0.92 6.83
N ASN A 197 1.39 0.09 6.05
CA ASN A 197 0.81 -0.91 5.16
C ASN A 197 0.09 -2.03 5.91
N THR A 198 0.66 -2.50 7.02
CA THR A 198 0.00 -3.55 7.81
C THR A 198 -1.32 -3.06 8.40
N LEU A 199 -1.36 -1.83 8.90
CA LEU A 199 -2.58 -1.23 9.43
C LEU A 199 -3.64 -1.05 8.32
N TYR A 200 -3.23 -0.49 7.18
CA TYR A 200 -4.10 -0.31 6.01
C TYR A 200 -4.67 -1.66 5.53
N ASP A 201 -3.82 -2.66 5.28
CA ASP A 201 -4.24 -3.96 4.75
C ASP A 201 -5.17 -4.72 5.71
N ALA A 202 -5.07 -4.47 7.01
CA ALA A 202 -5.93 -5.12 8.00
C ALA A 202 -7.36 -4.59 7.92
N VAL A 203 -7.50 -3.28 7.71
CA VAL A 203 -8.79 -2.61 7.54
C VAL A 203 -9.36 -2.92 6.15
N ALA A 204 -8.53 -2.84 5.11
CA ALA A 204 -8.90 -3.13 3.72
C ALA A 204 -9.06 -4.62 3.39
N PHE A 205 -8.88 -5.53 4.35
CA PHE A 205 -8.78 -6.98 4.12
C PHE A 205 -9.85 -7.58 3.19
N TYR A 206 -11.13 -7.38 3.49
CA TYR A 206 -12.22 -7.94 2.69
C TYR A 206 -12.33 -7.27 1.32
N LYS A 207 -12.02 -5.97 1.25
CA LYS A 207 -11.96 -5.23 0.00
C LYS A 207 -10.87 -5.82 -0.91
N HIS A 208 -9.63 -5.87 -0.43
CA HIS A 208 -8.50 -6.44 -1.17
C HIS A 208 -8.75 -7.89 -1.58
N ARG A 209 -9.46 -8.66 -0.76
CA ARG A 209 -9.82 -10.03 -1.08
C ARG A 209 -10.90 -10.12 -2.15
N ALA A 210 -11.91 -9.25 -2.12
CA ALA A 210 -12.95 -9.17 -3.15
C ALA A 210 -12.37 -8.74 -4.50
N GLU A 211 -11.41 -7.81 -4.47
CA GLU A 211 -10.68 -7.26 -5.62
C GLU A 211 -9.62 -8.20 -6.19
N GLY A 212 -9.24 -9.25 -5.45
CA GLY A 212 -8.12 -10.09 -5.87
C GLY A 212 -6.77 -9.36 -5.84
N GLU A 213 -6.58 -8.41 -4.92
CA GLU A 213 -5.32 -7.69 -4.75
C GLU A 213 -4.14 -8.66 -4.57
N THR A 214 -3.02 -8.38 -5.25
CA THR A 214 -1.78 -9.16 -5.18
C THR A 214 -0.91 -8.73 -4.02
N ASN A 215 -1.05 -7.48 -3.58
CA ASN A 215 -0.24 -6.80 -2.60
C ASN A 215 -1.03 -6.56 -1.30
N SER A 216 -1.53 -7.63 -0.68
CA SER A 216 -2.18 -7.54 0.64
C SER A 216 -1.46 -8.43 1.65
N THR A 217 -0.99 -7.84 2.76
CA THR A 217 -0.22 -8.51 3.83
C THR A 217 -0.84 -9.85 4.22
N PHE A 218 -2.16 -9.84 4.45
CA PHE A 218 -2.90 -10.99 4.96
C PHE A 218 -3.25 -12.03 3.90
N GLY A 219 -2.95 -11.76 2.62
CA GLY A 219 -2.91 -12.79 1.58
C GLY A 219 -1.71 -13.73 1.73
N TYR A 220 -0.62 -13.24 2.33
CA TYR A 220 0.61 -14.00 2.53
C TYR A 220 0.70 -14.57 3.94
N VAL A 221 0.40 -13.77 4.97
CA VAL A 221 0.57 -14.18 6.38
C VAL A 221 -0.61 -14.99 6.91
N GLY A 222 -1.79 -14.83 6.30
CA GLY A 222 -3.05 -15.47 6.70
C GLY A 222 -3.98 -14.52 7.45
N GLY A 223 -5.27 -14.57 7.13
CA GLY A 223 -6.29 -13.66 7.66
C GLY A 223 -6.59 -13.82 9.15
N GLU A 224 -6.27 -14.98 9.72
CA GLU A 224 -6.41 -15.27 11.15
C GLU A 224 -5.49 -14.41 12.03
N THR A 225 -4.35 -13.97 11.51
CA THR A 225 -3.37 -13.14 12.25
C THR A 225 -3.72 -11.64 12.24
N ARG A 226 -4.74 -11.26 11.48
CA ARG A 226 -5.07 -9.86 11.15
C ARG A 226 -5.37 -9.00 12.36
N VAL A 227 -6.24 -9.47 13.24
CA VAL A 227 -6.70 -8.70 14.40
C VAL A 227 -5.55 -8.48 15.39
N GLU A 228 -4.76 -9.52 15.64
CA GLU A 228 -3.61 -9.44 16.53
C GLU A 228 -2.52 -8.52 15.95
N SER A 229 -2.21 -8.66 14.66
CA SER A 229 -1.22 -7.80 13.97
C SER A 229 -1.66 -6.34 13.98
N TYR A 230 -2.93 -6.05 13.67
CA TYR A 230 -3.45 -4.69 13.73
C TYR A 230 -3.33 -4.09 15.13
N ARG A 231 -3.70 -4.84 16.17
CA ARG A 231 -3.57 -4.38 17.56
C ARG A 231 -2.12 -4.04 17.89
N LEU A 232 -1.19 -4.95 17.58
CA LEU A 232 0.23 -4.80 17.87
C LEU A 232 0.84 -3.57 17.18
N TYR A 233 0.55 -3.42 15.88
CA TYR A 233 1.07 -2.32 15.08
C TYR A 233 0.47 -0.98 15.52
N ARG A 234 -0.82 -0.96 15.89
CA ARG A 234 -1.48 0.23 16.41
C ARG A 234 -0.87 0.68 17.75
N GLU A 235 -0.49 -0.26 18.61
CA GLU A 235 0.20 0.06 19.88
C GLU A 235 1.58 0.71 19.61
N VAL A 236 2.33 0.22 18.62
CA VAL A 236 3.58 0.84 18.17
C VAL A 236 3.36 2.24 17.61
N LEU A 237 2.33 2.43 16.78
CA LEU A 237 1.96 3.75 16.25
C LEU A 237 1.69 4.74 17.39
N TRP A 238 0.93 4.35 18.42
CA TRP A 238 0.66 5.24 19.56
C TRP A 238 1.89 5.52 20.42
N ALA A 239 2.82 4.57 20.55
CA ALA A 239 4.08 4.83 21.25
C ALA A 239 4.94 5.86 20.48
N LEU A 240 5.00 5.72 19.15
CA LEU A 240 5.66 6.66 18.25
C LEU A 240 5.02 8.05 18.33
N ASP A 241 3.70 8.07 18.40
CA ASP A 241 2.89 9.27 18.50
C ASP A 241 3.28 10.15 19.70
N VAL A 242 3.35 9.52 20.87
CA VAL A 242 3.74 10.18 22.11
C VAL A 242 5.20 10.66 22.03
N ALA A 243 6.09 9.83 21.49
CA ALA A 243 7.50 10.18 21.36
C ALA A 243 7.73 11.39 20.43
N TRP A 244 6.92 11.53 19.38
CA TRP A 244 7.09 12.57 18.36
C TRP A 244 6.09 13.72 18.48
N ALA A 245 5.26 13.77 19.52
CA ALA A 245 4.16 14.72 19.67
C ALA A 245 4.56 16.20 19.53
N ARG A 246 5.83 16.53 19.84
CA ARG A 246 6.38 17.90 19.80
C ARG A 246 7.28 18.19 18.61
N ASP A 247 7.51 17.21 17.73
CA ASP A 247 8.34 17.38 16.54
C ASP A 247 7.43 17.64 15.32
N PRO A 248 7.47 18.84 14.72
CA PRO A 248 6.55 19.20 13.65
C PRO A 248 6.79 18.37 12.36
N ALA A 249 8.03 18.03 12.04
CA ALA A 249 8.33 17.24 10.84
C ALA A 249 7.87 15.79 11.03
N LYS A 250 8.13 15.21 12.20
CA LYS A 250 7.68 13.84 12.52
C LYS A 250 6.16 13.74 12.68
N ARG A 251 5.49 14.83 13.07
CA ARG A 251 4.02 14.91 13.02
C ARG A 251 3.44 14.81 11.61
N CYS A 252 4.12 15.32 10.58
CA CYS A 252 3.68 15.11 9.18
C CYS A 252 3.63 13.61 8.84
N VAL A 253 4.62 12.86 9.30
CA VAL A 253 4.68 11.39 9.14
C VAL A 253 3.53 10.72 9.88
N LEU A 254 3.28 11.10 11.15
CA LEU A 254 2.17 10.56 11.94
C LEU A 254 0.81 10.86 11.32
N ASN A 255 0.62 12.04 10.75
CA ASN A 255 -0.63 12.41 10.08
C ASN A 255 -0.93 11.47 8.90
N PHE A 256 0.08 11.15 8.08
CA PHE A 256 -0.04 10.10 7.06
C PHE A 256 -0.38 8.75 7.70
N THR A 257 0.47 8.23 8.60
CA THR A 257 0.33 6.85 9.10
C THR A 257 -0.98 6.62 9.85
N ARG A 258 -1.45 7.59 10.63
CA ARG A 258 -2.74 7.50 11.35
C ARG A 258 -3.92 7.40 10.40
N PHE A 259 -3.99 8.26 9.38
CA PHE A 259 -5.11 8.26 8.44
C PHE A 259 -5.04 7.07 7.47
N PHE A 260 -3.85 6.80 6.94
CA PHE A 260 -3.61 5.66 6.06
C PHE A 260 -3.93 4.34 6.75
N GLY A 261 -3.58 4.18 8.03
CA GLY A 261 -3.83 2.96 8.80
C GLY A 261 -5.31 2.59 9.06
N GLY A 262 -6.28 3.30 8.50
CA GLY A 262 -7.69 2.92 8.60
C GLY A 262 -8.70 4.05 8.29
N PRO A 263 -8.63 5.20 8.97
CA PRO A 263 -9.60 6.30 8.82
C PRO A 263 -9.84 6.76 7.37
N ILE A 264 -8.83 6.69 6.50
CA ILE A 264 -8.95 7.05 5.08
C ILE A 264 -10.07 6.28 4.36
N HIS A 265 -10.37 5.05 4.82
CA HIS A 265 -11.45 4.23 4.30
C HIS A 265 -12.85 4.74 4.67
N MET A 266 -12.98 5.57 5.70
CA MET A 266 -14.26 6.18 6.07
C MET A 266 -14.40 7.60 5.55
N THR A 267 -13.27 8.27 5.29
CA THR A 267 -13.27 9.69 4.91
C THR A 267 -13.35 9.90 3.40
N THR A 268 -12.81 8.97 2.61
CA THR A 268 -12.75 9.13 1.14
C THR A 268 -13.81 8.29 0.43
N ARG A 269 -14.39 8.81 -0.65
CA ARG A 269 -15.42 8.10 -1.44
C ARG A 269 -14.89 6.88 -2.19
N ARG A 270 -13.57 6.77 -2.29
CA ARG A 270 -12.86 5.60 -2.82
C ARG A 270 -13.29 4.31 -2.12
N TYR A 271 -13.74 4.43 -0.87
CA TYR A 271 -14.18 3.32 -0.03
C TYR A 271 -15.60 3.60 0.46
N ARG A 272 -16.61 3.09 -0.25
CA ARG A 272 -18.04 3.31 0.03
C ARG A 272 -18.57 2.68 1.33
N PHE A 273 -17.73 2.48 2.34
CA PHE A 273 -18.13 1.94 3.64
C PHE A 273 -19.18 2.81 4.35
N VAL A 274 -19.17 4.13 4.09
CA VAL A 274 -20.15 5.06 4.64
C VAL A 274 -21.54 4.85 4.02
N GLU A 275 -21.59 4.72 2.69
CA GLU A 275 -22.81 4.49 1.91
C GLU A 275 -23.38 3.07 2.14
N ASP A 276 -22.51 2.11 2.48
CA ASP A 276 -22.86 0.73 2.82
C ASP A 276 -23.23 0.54 4.30
N GLY A 277 -23.79 1.56 4.94
CA GLY A 277 -24.33 1.48 6.30
C GLY A 277 -23.29 1.58 7.43
N LEU A 278 -22.19 2.31 7.21
CA LEU A 278 -21.18 2.69 8.22
C LEU A 278 -20.38 1.54 8.85
N VAL A 279 -20.28 0.38 8.21
CA VAL A 279 -19.55 -0.75 8.80
C VAL A 279 -18.27 -1.04 8.04
N ILE A 280 -17.15 -0.72 8.69
CA ILE A 280 -15.83 -1.19 8.30
C ILE A 280 -15.76 -2.70 8.48
N GLY A 281 -15.35 -3.41 7.43
CA GLY A 281 -15.10 -4.85 7.52
C GLY A 281 -16.35 -5.72 7.55
N LYS A 282 -17.47 -5.30 6.93
CA LYS A 282 -18.55 -6.24 6.61
C LYS A 282 -17.98 -7.42 5.82
N PRO A 283 -18.38 -8.67 6.14
CA PRO A 283 -18.05 -9.80 5.30
C PRO A 283 -18.54 -9.56 3.87
N GLU A 284 -17.69 -9.83 2.88
CA GLU A 284 -18.06 -9.74 1.47
C GLU A 284 -19.23 -10.71 1.15
N THR A 285 -20.35 -10.15 0.67
CA THR A 285 -21.44 -10.95 0.11
C THR A 285 -21.14 -11.28 -1.35
N GLU A 286 -21.81 -12.28 -1.93
CA GLU A 286 -21.65 -12.57 -3.36
C GLU A 286 -21.97 -11.36 -4.23
N GLY A 287 -22.97 -10.56 -3.83
CA GLY A 287 -23.31 -9.29 -4.46
C GLY A 287 -22.18 -8.26 -4.37
N VAL A 288 -21.55 -8.09 -3.20
CA VAL A 288 -20.40 -7.17 -3.02
C VAL A 288 -19.20 -7.63 -3.85
N VAL A 289 -18.91 -8.92 -3.91
CA VAL A 289 -17.81 -9.44 -4.73
C VAL A 289 -18.10 -9.26 -6.21
N LYS A 290 -19.32 -9.56 -6.64
CA LYS A 290 -19.74 -9.33 -8.02
C LYS A 290 -19.66 -7.85 -8.37
N LEU A 291 -20.18 -6.96 -7.53
CA LEU A 291 -20.09 -5.50 -7.71
C LEU A 291 -18.65 -5.00 -7.68
N ALA A 292 -17.76 -5.54 -6.83
CA ALA A 292 -16.34 -5.17 -6.84
C ALA A 292 -15.64 -5.58 -8.14
N ARG A 293 -16.09 -6.67 -8.78
CA ARG A 293 -15.58 -7.17 -10.07
C ARG A 293 -16.24 -6.52 -11.29
N ASP A 294 -17.53 -6.16 -11.18
CA ASP A 294 -18.38 -5.63 -12.25
C ASP A 294 -18.39 -4.09 -12.27
N ASN A 295 -18.51 -3.44 -11.10
CA ASN A 295 -18.31 -2.00 -11.00
C ASN A 295 -16.81 -1.73 -11.05
N VAL A 296 -16.43 -1.16 -12.17
CA VAL A 296 -15.18 -0.46 -12.51
C VAL A 296 -14.78 0.55 -11.42
N LYS A 297 -14.47 0.06 -10.21
CA LYS A 297 -13.84 0.82 -9.12
C LYS A 297 -12.56 0.10 -8.73
N LEU A 298 -11.52 0.48 -9.48
CA LEU A 298 -10.13 0.61 -9.08
C LEU A 298 -9.21 -0.61 -9.00
N TRP A 299 -9.63 -1.87 -9.09
CA TRP A 299 -8.68 -2.93 -8.77
C TRP A 299 -8.84 -4.23 -9.58
N ASN A 300 -7.80 -4.49 -10.37
CA ASN A 300 -7.33 -5.72 -11.01
C ASN A 300 -8.33 -6.76 -11.49
N ARG A 301 -8.21 -7.08 -12.78
CA ARG A 301 -8.49 -8.41 -13.31
C ARG A 301 -7.15 -9.12 -13.38
N VAL A 302 -6.92 -10.17 -12.60
CA VAL A 302 -5.97 -11.22 -13.02
C VAL A 302 -6.81 -12.23 -13.79
N GLU A 303 -7.25 -11.84 -14.99
CA GLU A 303 -7.84 -12.79 -15.93
C GLU A 303 -6.75 -13.78 -16.38
N GLU A 304 -7.19 -14.98 -16.77
CA GLU A 304 -6.38 -16.18 -17.05
C GLU A 304 -4.97 -15.85 -17.56
N ILE A 305 -4.00 -15.82 -16.63
CA ILE A 305 -2.58 -15.76 -16.98
C ILE A 305 -2.35 -16.92 -17.94
N ALA A 306 -1.98 -16.60 -19.18
CA ALA A 306 -1.54 -17.59 -20.13
C ALA A 306 -0.51 -18.47 -19.44
N THR A 307 -0.66 -19.79 -19.56
CA THR A 307 0.19 -20.78 -18.86
C THR A 307 1.68 -20.64 -19.19
N GLN A 308 2.05 -19.77 -20.12
CA GLN A 308 3.42 -19.33 -20.39
C GLN A 308 3.46 -17.80 -20.60
N PRO A 309 4.33 -17.06 -19.89
CA PRO A 309 4.56 -15.66 -20.19
C PRO A 309 5.15 -15.54 -21.60
N VAL A 310 4.63 -14.60 -22.39
CA VAL A 310 5.24 -14.27 -23.67
C VAL A 310 6.54 -13.54 -23.34
N LYS A 311 7.68 -14.11 -23.74
CA LYS A 311 8.94 -13.38 -23.74
C LYS A 311 8.76 -12.20 -24.68
N ASP A 312 8.78 -11.00 -24.11
CA ASP A 312 8.63 -9.76 -24.85
C ASP A 312 9.87 -8.90 -24.64
N GLU A 313 10.29 -8.21 -25.69
CA GLU A 313 11.43 -7.28 -25.71
C GLU A 313 11.28 -6.19 -24.65
N ARG A 314 10.02 -5.84 -24.31
CA ARG A 314 9.63 -4.93 -23.23
C ARG A 314 10.36 -5.16 -21.90
N TYR A 315 10.50 -6.41 -21.44
CA TYR A 315 11.19 -6.66 -20.17
C TYR A 315 12.66 -6.25 -20.24
N ALA A 316 13.34 -6.54 -21.36
CA ALA A 316 14.73 -6.16 -21.54
C ALA A 316 14.90 -4.64 -21.61
N GLU A 317 13.99 -3.93 -22.26
CA GLU A 317 13.97 -2.46 -22.34
C GLU A 317 13.77 -1.81 -20.97
N VAL A 318 12.83 -2.31 -20.18
CA VAL A 318 12.57 -1.84 -18.81
C VAL A 318 13.79 -2.05 -17.92
N ILE A 319 14.46 -3.19 -18.03
CA ILE A 319 15.70 -3.49 -17.27
C ILE A 319 16.85 -2.57 -17.73
N ALA A 320 16.97 -2.27 -19.02
CA ALA A 320 17.98 -1.34 -19.53
C ALA A 320 17.80 0.09 -19.00
N GLN A 321 16.59 0.45 -18.54
CA GLN A 321 16.26 1.76 -17.99
C GLN A 321 16.06 1.75 -16.46
N SER A 322 16.56 0.70 -15.77
CA SER A 322 16.29 0.54 -14.33
C SER A 322 16.70 1.73 -13.47
N ASP A 323 17.81 2.39 -13.81
CA ASP A 323 18.33 3.52 -13.03
C ASP A 323 17.42 4.75 -13.06
N LYS A 324 16.47 4.80 -14.00
CA LYS A 324 15.45 5.86 -14.13
C LYS A 324 14.08 5.41 -13.66
N LEU A 325 13.71 4.16 -13.93
CA LEU A 325 12.34 3.66 -13.72
C LEU A 325 12.14 2.97 -12.37
N MET A 326 13.21 2.57 -11.69
CA MET A 326 13.13 1.68 -10.55
C MET A 326 13.85 2.23 -9.33
N PHE A 327 13.25 2.05 -8.16
CA PHE A 327 13.91 2.35 -6.90
C PHE A 327 15.12 1.41 -6.68
N PRO A 328 16.11 1.82 -5.85
CA PRO A 328 17.31 1.03 -5.58
C PRO A 328 17.00 -0.42 -5.15
N GLY A 329 17.60 -1.39 -5.85
CA GLY A 329 17.46 -2.82 -5.56
C GLY A 329 16.28 -3.53 -6.26
N PHE A 330 15.31 -2.80 -6.83
CA PHE A 330 14.15 -3.44 -7.48
C PHE A 330 14.54 -4.27 -8.71
N CYS A 331 15.43 -3.75 -9.56
CA CYS A 331 15.93 -4.47 -10.74
C CYS A 331 16.58 -5.80 -10.34
N GLY A 332 17.47 -5.80 -9.33
CA GLY A 332 18.09 -7.00 -8.81
C GLY A 332 17.08 -8.02 -8.27
N LEU A 333 16.00 -7.52 -7.63
CA LEU A 333 14.91 -8.37 -7.14
C LEU A 333 14.14 -9.02 -8.30
N LEU A 334 13.84 -8.31 -9.39
CA LEU A 334 13.16 -8.84 -10.57
C LEU A 334 14.02 -9.86 -11.32
N GLN A 335 15.30 -9.55 -11.54
CA GLN A 335 16.25 -10.42 -12.24
C GLN A 335 16.41 -11.76 -11.53
N SER A 336 16.58 -11.72 -10.21
CA SER A 336 16.69 -12.92 -9.40
C SER A 336 15.35 -13.68 -9.26
N SER A 337 14.21 -13.10 -9.66
CA SER A 337 12.85 -13.67 -9.54
C SER A 337 12.35 -14.31 -10.84
N ALA A 338 13.27 -14.71 -11.72
CA ALA A 338 12.96 -15.42 -12.97
C ALA A 338 12.18 -16.72 -12.75
N LYS A 339 12.37 -17.34 -11.58
CA LYS A 339 11.75 -18.61 -11.20
C LYS A 339 11.05 -18.46 -9.86
N LYS A 340 10.08 -19.33 -9.60
CA LYS A 340 9.39 -19.44 -8.32
C LYS A 340 10.42 -19.68 -7.20
N HIS A 341 10.24 -18.97 -6.09
CA HIS A 341 11.05 -19.14 -4.88
C HIS A 341 10.84 -20.53 -4.25
N CYS A 342 9.59 -20.99 -4.15
CA CYS A 342 9.23 -22.25 -3.52
C CYS A 342 8.32 -23.08 -4.47
N PRO A 343 8.63 -24.37 -4.73
CA PRO A 343 7.85 -25.21 -5.63
C PRO A 343 6.47 -25.60 -5.07
N ARG A 344 6.26 -25.48 -3.75
CA ARG A 344 4.98 -25.74 -3.08
C ARG A 344 4.07 -24.52 -3.04
N CYS A 345 4.60 -23.32 -3.30
CA CYS A 345 3.78 -22.12 -3.45
C CYS A 345 3.10 -22.13 -4.82
N SER A 346 1.85 -21.65 -4.88
CA SER A 346 1.03 -21.71 -6.09
C SER A 346 0.52 -20.33 -6.48
N HIS A 347 0.41 -20.04 -7.78
CA HIS A 347 -0.29 -18.83 -8.23
C HIS A 347 -1.78 -19.05 -8.05
N ALA A 348 -2.51 -18.04 -7.56
CA ALA A 348 -3.97 -18.12 -7.45
C ALA A 348 -4.65 -18.42 -8.79
N ALA A 349 -4.07 -17.97 -9.91
CA ALA A 349 -4.58 -18.15 -11.27
C ALA A 349 -4.62 -19.62 -11.74
N SER A 350 -3.80 -20.52 -11.17
CA SER A 350 -3.67 -21.88 -11.73
C SER A 350 -4.81 -22.83 -11.36
N ASN A 351 -5.83 -22.42 -10.58
CA ASN A 351 -6.88 -23.34 -10.15
C ASN A 351 -8.28 -22.76 -9.85
N SER A 352 -8.57 -21.47 -10.01
CA SER A 352 -9.97 -20.99 -9.94
C SER A 352 -10.13 -19.50 -10.26
N SER A 353 -10.42 -19.16 -11.52
CA SER A 353 -11.00 -17.87 -11.92
C SER A 353 -12.42 -17.61 -11.35
N LYS A 354 -12.89 -18.46 -10.41
CA LYS A 354 -14.27 -18.46 -9.88
C LYS A 354 -14.40 -18.48 -8.36
N ALA A 355 -13.31 -18.54 -7.58
CA ALA A 355 -13.44 -18.53 -6.13
C ALA A 355 -13.70 -17.09 -5.65
N ILE A 356 -14.88 -16.86 -5.08
CA ILE A 356 -15.45 -15.54 -4.75
C ILE A 356 -14.78 -14.86 -3.54
N LYS A 357 -13.70 -15.41 -2.95
CA LYS A 357 -13.15 -14.96 -1.65
C LYS A 357 -11.63 -15.12 -1.53
N GLN A 358 -10.87 -14.73 -2.55
CA GLN A 358 -9.42 -15.02 -2.63
C GLN A 358 -8.61 -13.85 -3.19
N PHE A 359 -7.43 -13.63 -2.62
CA PHE A 359 -6.42 -12.71 -3.14
C PHE A 359 -5.82 -13.24 -4.46
N GLY A 360 -5.38 -12.33 -5.34
CA GLY A 360 -4.81 -12.65 -6.66
C GLY A 360 -3.31 -12.97 -6.63
N GLY A 361 -2.64 -12.72 -5.50
CA GLY A 361 -1.21 -13.00 -5.32
C GLY A 361 -0.85 -14.49 -5.28
N VAL A 362 0.43 -14.76 -5.05
CA VAL A 362 0.93 -16.13 -4.85
C VAL A 362 0.49 -16.64 -3.47
N ARG A 363 -0.02 -17.87 -3.43
CA ARG A 363 -0.36 -18.57 -2.18
C ARG A 363 0.86 -19.27 -1.63
N LEU A 364 1.28 -18.83 -0.45
CA LEU A 364 2.34 -19.47 0.31
C LEU A 364 1.91 -20.85 0.84
N CYS A 365 2.83 -21.82 0.83
CA CYS A 365 2.66 -23.05 1.61
C CYS A 365 2.82 -22.75 3.11
N ASP A 366 2.40 -23.67 3.98
CA ASP A 366 2.36 -23.43 5.43
C ASP A 366 3.73 -23.10 6.04
N GLU A 367 4.81 -23.71 5.52
CA GLU A 367 6.18 -23.38 5.95
C GLU A 367 6.58 -21.94 5.59
N CYS A 368 6.34 -21.49 4.35
CA CYS A 368 6.62 -20.11 3.96
C CYS A 368 5.71 -19.13 4.72
N LYS A 369 4.45 -19.48 5.01
CA LYS A 369 3.57 -18.64 5.83
C LYS A 369 4.14 -18.45 7.23
N GLU A 370 4.73 -19.49 7.82
CA GLU A 370 5.27 -19.40 9.17
C GLU A 370 6.49 -18.48 9.26
N GLU A 371 7.34 -18.45 8.23
CA GLU A 371 8.41 -17.45 8.12
C GLU A 371 7.85 -16.02 8.12
N TRP A 372 6.80 -15.76 7.33
CA TRP A 372 6.16 -14.43 7.26
C TRP A 372 5.52 -14.05 8.60
N ARG A 373 4.83 -15.00 9.26
CA ARG A 373 4.27 -14.79 10.60
C ARG A 373 5.36 -14.50 11.63
N SER A 374 6.48 -15.23 11.57
CA SER A 374 7.63 -15.00 12.45
C SER A 374 8.19 -13.58 12.27
N TYR A 375 8.38 -13.16 11.01
CA TYR A 375 8.83 -11.80 10.69
C TYR A 375 7.88 -10.71 11.24
N MET A 376 6.57 -10.91 11.09
CA MET A 376 5.58 -9.96 11.63
C MET A 376 5.53 -9.96 13.17
N ARG A 377 5.67 -11.12 13.83
CA ARG A 377 5.76 -11.19 15.30
C ARG A 377 7.01 -10.50 15.83
N ALA A 378 8.10 -10.51 15.06
CA ALA A 378 9.34 -9.82 15.39
C ALA A 378 9.28 -8.29 15.19
N PHE A 379 8.19 -7.74 14.64
CA PHE A 379 8.06 -6.32 14.33
C PHE A 379 8.37 -5.38 15.51
N PRO A 380 7.84 -5.57 16.73
CA PRO A 380 8.16 -4.68 17.85
C PRO A 380 9.65 -4.65 18.20
N VAL A 381 10.35 -5.78 18.07
CA VAL A 381 11.80 -5.85 18.33
C VAL A 381 12.56 -5.04 17.30
N ARG A 382 12.26 -5.25 16.01
CA ARG A 382 12.88 -4.50 14.90
C ARG A 382 12.59 -3.01 15.02
N PHE A 383 11.35 -2.66 15.37
CA PHE A 383 10.92 -1.28 15.50
C PHE A 383 11.62 -0.56 16.67
N VAL A 384 11.70 -1.19 17.85
CA VAL A 384 12.43 -0.64 19.01
C VAL A 384 13.93 -0.46 18.71
N ALA A 385 14.53 -1.38 17.96
CA ALA A 385 15.94 -1.26 17.58
C ALA A 385 16.20 -0.04 16.70
N ALA A 386 15.26 0.32 15.82
CA ALA A 386 15.37 1.47 14.92
C ALA A 386 14.88 2.80 15.54
N PHE A 387 13.99 2.75 16.54
CA PHE A 387 13.42 3.91 17.22
C PHE A 387 13.54 3.77 18.74
N PRO A 388 14.76 3.88 19.31
CA PRO A 388 14.99 3.66 20.74
C PRO A 388 14.21 4.62 21.65
N GLU A 389 13.78 5.79 21.14
CA GLU A 389 12.98 6.76 21.89
C GLU A 389 11.63 6.20 22.38
N ILE A 390 11.06 5.20 21.70
CA ILE A 390 9.75 4.63 22.07
C ILE A 390 9.84 3.73 23.32
N VAL A 391 11.05 3.25 23.67
CA VAL A 391 11.29 2.37 24.83
C VAL A 391 10.87 3.05 26.12
N GLN A 392 11.11 4.36 26.23
CA GLN A 392 10.78 5.15 27.39
C GLN A 392 9.26 5.30 27.57
N ILE A 393 8.49 5.18 26.48
CA ILE A 393 7.04 5.37 26.46
C ILE A 393 6.29 4.07 26.77
N SER A 394 6.77 2.93 26.27
CA SER A 394 6.10 1.64 26.49
C SER A 394 7.09 0.50 26.74
N PRO A 395 7.56 0.35 27.99
CA PRO A 395 8.42 -0.79 28.37
C PRO A 395 7.77 -2.16 28.14
N SER A 396 6.43 -2.22 28.13
CA SER A 396 5.66 -3.44 27.90
C SER A 396 5.73 -3.96 26.46
N LEU A 397 6.00 -3.09 25.46
CA LEU A 397 6.27 -3.53 24.09
C LEU A 397 7.52 -4.44 24.02
N ILE A 398 8.51 -4.18 24.88
CA ILE A 398 9.74 -4.99 25.01
C ILE A 398 9.49 -6.24 25.87
N ALA A 399 8.72 -6.13 26.95
CA ALA A 399 8.42 -7.27 27.81
C ALA A 399 7.59 -8.34 27.07
N ASN A 400 6.68 -7.92 26.19
CA ASN A 400 5.91 -8.84 25.35
C ASN A 400 6.77 -9.45 24.24
N SER A 401 7.74 -8.72 23.69
CA SER A 401 8.64 -9.25 22.67
C SER A 401 9.62 -10.29 23.21
N LYS A 402 10.04 -10.19 24.48
CA LYS A 402 10.87 -11.20 25.17
C LYS A 402 10.11 -12.50 25.50
N LYS A 403 8.76 -12.47 25.56
CA LYS A 403 7.92 -13.66 25.78
C LYS A 403 7.69 -14.46 24.50
N ILE A 404 7.80 -13.81 23.34
CA ILE A 404 7.78 -14.49 22.05
C ILE A 404 9.19 -15.02 21.83
N ASN A 405 9.43 -16.32 22.03
CA ASN A 405 10.66 -17.00 21.63
C ASN A 405 10.79 -16.93 20.10
N VAL A 406 11.19 -15.77 19.57
CA VAL A 406 11.56 -15.61 18.16
C VAL A 406 13.05 -15.82 18.10
N GLU A 407 13.47 -16.97 17.56
CA GLU A 407 14.79 -17.05 16.96
C GLU A 407 14.85 -16.00 15.85
N VAL A 408 15.59 -14.92 16.10
CA VAL A 408 15.80 -13.88 15.11
C VAL A 408 16.50 -14.56 13.92
N PRO A 409 15.97 -14.45 12.68
CA PRO A 409 16.61 -15.03 11.51
C PRO A 409 18.06 -14.57 11.42
N ALA A 410 18.97 -15.48 11.06
CA ALA A 410 20.42 -15.24 10.99
C ALA A 410 20.84 -14.08 10.05
N SER A 411 19.90 -13.51 9.29
CA SER A 411 20.09 -12.36 8.41
C SER A 411 19.99 -10.98 9.11
N ILE A 412 19.74 -10.92 10.43
CA ILE A 412 19.53 -9.67 11.16
C ILE A 412 20.63 -9.47 12.22
N ASP A 413 21.49 -8.46 12.03
CA ASP A 413 22.46 -8.02 13.06
C ASP A 413 21.78 -7.12 14.10
N ILE A 414 21.47 -7.69 15.26
CA ILE A 414 20.85 -7.03 16.42
C ILE A 414 21.88 -6.56 17.47
N SER A 415 23.18 -6.65 17.16
CA SER A 415 24.25 -6.43 18.14
C SER A 415 24.35 -4.98 18.66
N ALA A 416 23.81 -4.01 17.90
CA ALA A 416 23.79 -2.60 18.29
C ALA A 416 22.73 -2.28 19.37
N GLY A 417 21.52 -2.83 19.26
CA GLY A 417 20.40 -2.53 20.18
C GLY A 417 20.51 -3.20 21.56
N LEU A 418 21.10 -4.40 21.62
CA LEU A 418 21.27 -5.13 22.88
C LEU A 418 22.39 -4.57 23.76
N LYS A 419 23.35 -3.82 23.20
CA LYS A 419 24.44 -3.21 23.98
C LYS A 419 23.96 -2.06 24.87
N MET A 420 22.93 -1.31 24.49
CA MET A 420 22.39 -0.26 25.35
C MET A 420 21.59 -0.80 26.55
N LEU A 421 21.00 -2.00 26.45
CA LEU A 421 20.27 -2.63 27.55
C LEU A 421 21.16 -3.21 28.65
N LYS A 422 22.46 -3.42 28.40
CA LYS A 422 23.40 -3.90 29.42
C LYS A 422 24.02 -2.80 30.29
N VAL A 423 23.78 -1.53 29.98
CA VAL A 423 24.40 -0.40 30.71
C VAL A 423 23.50 0.12 31.85
N SER A 424 22.24 -0.31 31.95
CA SER A 424 21.31 0.13 33.02
C SER A 424 21.19 -0.82 34.22
N GLU A 425 22.03 -1.87 34.32
CA GLU A 425 22.03 -2.80 35.47
C GLU A 425 23.38 -2.82 36.19
N VAL A 426 23.87 -1.67 36.68
CA VAL A 426 24.84 -1.64 37.79
C VAL A 426 24.64 -0.37 38.62
N GLY A 427 24.14 -0.53 39.85
CA GLY A 427 24.58 0.31 40.96
C GLY A 427 23.57 1.19 41.69
N ASP A 428 22.43 0.65 42.13
CA ASP A 428 21.77 1.18 43.35
C ASP A 428 21.95 0.17 44.49
N MET A 429 23.11 0.25 45.13
CA MET A 429 23.33 -0.34 46.45
C MET A 429 23.16 0.76 47.50
N TYR A 430 22.13 0.58 48.32
CA TYR A 430 21.94 1.15 49.64
C TYR A 430 23.25 1.53 50.35
N ASN A 431 23.29 2.74 50.94
CA ASN A 431 23.52 2.85 52.38
C ASN A 431 22.98 4.17 52.93
N SER A 432 22.18 4.00 53.97
CA SER A 432 21.82 4.96 55.01
C SER A 432 23.05 5.56 55.69
N ASP A 433 23.10 6.88 55.79
CA ASP A 433 23.12 7.66 57.05
C ASP A 433 22.79 9.12 56.77
#